data_AF-A0A2P8H670-F1
#
_entry.id   AF-A0A2P8H670-F1
#
_cell.length_a   1.000
_cell.length_b   1.000
_cell.length_c   1.000
_cell.angle_alpha   90.00
_cell.angle_beta   90.00
_cell.angle_gamma   90.00
#
_symmetry.space_group_name_H-M   'P 1'
#
loop_
_entity.id
_entity.type
_entity.pdbx_description
1 polymer ?
#
loop_
_entity_poly.entity_id
_entity_poly.type
_entity_poly.pdbx_seq_one_letter_code
_entity_poly.pdbx_strand_id
1 'polypeptide(L)'
;MARITVQLEQPFDEFEIGDNVYKVYYDDESLKKYEQQLNSFHDEVTAKKNVDDMTAAEKEQLEEKRWTAVKRVLELFFGEGTFDAIYSASGKSMIQMMNVVNALTSWVQDRMQVSDKRDYYTKT
;
A
#
# COMPACT_ATOMS: atom_id res chain seq x y z
N MET A 1 1.03 46.96 -6.98
CA MET A 1 1.36 45.86 -6.03
C MET A 1 1.50 44.59 -6.85
N ALA A 2 2.60 43.85 -6.69
CA ALA A 2 2.77 42.58 -7.40
C ALA A 2 1.92 41.49 -6.73
N ARG A 3 1.16 40.73 -7.51
CA ARG A 3 0.40 39.56 -7.06
C ARG A 3 1.11 38.32 -7.58
N ILE A 4 1.53 37.44 -6.66
CA ILE A 4 2.13 36.15 -7.00
C ILE A 4 1.05 35.09 -6.86
N THR A 5 0.88 34.26 -7.89
CA THR A 5 -0.04 33.11 -7.89
C THR A 5 0.79 31.84 -7.95
N VAL A 6 0.61 30.95 -6.99
CA VAL A 6 1.27 29.63 -6.94
C VAL A 6 0.21 28.57 -7.18
N GLN A 7 0.45 27.67 -8.13
CA GLN A 7 -0.41 26.51 -8.36
C GLN A 7 0.14 25.35 -7.53
N LEU A 8 -0.75 24.72 -6.75
CA LEU A 8 -0.45 23.55 -5.95
C LEU A 8 -1.15 22.34 -6.56
N GLU A 9 -0.45 21.21 -6.61
CA GLU A 9 -1.03 19.94 -7.03
C GLU A 9 -1.95 19.36 -5.94
N GLN A 10 -2.89 18.51 -6.34
CA GLN A 10 -3.78 17.84 -5.39
C GLN A 10 -2.99 16.77 -4.63
N PRO A 11 -3.11 16.66 -3.29
CA PRO A 11 -2.26 15.78 -2.47
C PRO A 11 -2.71 14.32 -2.51
N PHE A 12 -3.30 13.86 -3.61
CA PHE A 12 -3.70 12.48 -3.81
C PHE A 12 -3.50 12.05 -5.26
N ASP A 13 -3.31 10.75 -5.44
CA ASP A 13 -3.41 10.07 -6.74
C ASP A 13 -4.64 9.19 -6.79
N GLU A 14 -5.08 8.87 -8.00
CA GLU A 14 -6.23 8.01 -8.25
C GLU A 14 -5.77 6.63 -8.72
N PHE A 15 -6.25 5.59 -8.03
CA PHE A 15 -6.01 4.19 -8.37
C PHE A 15 -7.30 3.58 -8.91
N GLU A 16 -7.29 3.22 -10.19
CA GLU A 16 -8.38 2.50 -10.81
C GLU A 16 -8.17 0.99 -10.65
N ILE A 17 -9.11 0.32 -9.96
CA ILE A 17 -9.08 -1.13 -9.76
C ILE A 17 -10.46 -1.69 -10.10
N GLY A 18 -10.53 -2.40 -11.23
CA GLY A 18 -11.82 -2.78 -11.83
C GLY A 18 -12.60 -1.53 -12.20
N ASP A 19 -13.87 -1.46 -11.80
CA ASP A 19 -14.74 -0.30 -12.06
C ASP A 19 -14.70 0.77 -10.95
N ASN A 20 -13.77 0.66 -9.98
CA ASN A 20 -13.68 1.57 -8.85
C ASN A 20 -12.43 2.43 -8.91
N VAL A 21 -12.60 3.72 -8.60
CA VAL A 21 -11.50 4.68 -8.47
C VAL A 21 -11.32 5.04 -7.00
N TYR A 22 -10.12 4.77 -6.48
CA TYR A 22 -9.76 5.07 -5.11
C TYR A 22 -8.78 6.23 -5.04
N LYS A 23 -8.99 7.15 -4.10
CA LYS A 23 -8.09 8.27 -3.85
C LYS A 23 -7.10 7.90 -2.76
N VAL A 24 -5.82 7.93 -3.10
CA VAL A 24 -4.72 7.63 -2.17
C VAL A 24 -3.94 8.91 -1.92
N TYR A 25 -3.93 9.36 -0.68
CA TYR A 25 -3.32 10.63 -0.29
C TYR A 25 -1.81 10.47 -0.09
N TYR A 26 -1.01 11.43 -0.55
CA TYR A 26 0.45 11.41 -0.40
C TYR A 26 0.97 12.57 0.46
N ASP A 27 0.13 13.12 1.34
CA ASP A 27 0.62 13.99 2.40
C ASP A 27 1.57 13.25 3.36
N ASP A 28 2.40 14.01 4.08
CA ASP A 28 3.46 13.44 4.94
C ASP A 28 2.92 12.48 6.01
N GLU A 29 1.70 12.72 6.53
CA GLU A 29 1.09 11.85 7.53
C GLU A 29 0.66 10.51 6.90
N SER A 30 0.03 10.58 5.72
CA SER A 30 -0.39 9.40 4.95
C SER A 30 0.81 8.56 4.51
N LEU A 31 1.85 9.17 3.92
CA LEU A 31 3.05 8.45 3.48
C LEU A 31 3.75 7.71 4.62
N LYS A 32 3.87 8.36 5.79
CA LYS A 32 4.47 7.73 6.97
C LYS A 32 3.66 6.52 7.45
N LYS A 33 2.32 6.61 7.47
CA LYS A 33 1.45 5.49 7.83
C LYS A 33 1.61 4.33 6.85
N TYR A 34 1.65 4.65 5.55
CA TYR A 34 1.81 3.65 4.49
C TYR A 34 3.15 2.94 4.57
N GLU A 35 4.25 3.67 4.74
CA GLU A 35 5.58 3.09 4.90
C GLU A 35 5.64 2.14 6.10
N GLN A 36 5.12 2.55 7.26
CA GLN A 36 5.09 1.70 8.47
C GLN A 36 4.31 0.41 8.24
N GLN A 37 3.16 0.50 7.58
CA GLN A 37 2.33 -0.67 7.30
C GLN A 37 2.96 -1.59 6.26
N LEU A 38 3.58 -1.04 5.22
CA LEU A 38 4.27 -1.83 4.19
C LEU A 38 5.50 -2.54 4.73
N ASN A 39 6.27 -1.89 5.61
CA ASN A 39 7.39 -2.52 6.31
C ASN A 39 6.90 -3.68 7.20
N SER A 40 5.84 -3.45 7.98
CA SER A 40 5.23 -4.51 8.80
C SER A 40 4.71 -5.67 7.94
N PHE A 41 4.10 -5.37 6.81
CA PHE A 41 3.66 -6.38 5.84
C PHE A 41 4.84 -7.18 5.27
N HIS A 42 5.92 -6.50 4.90
CA HIS A 42 7.12 -7.14 4.37
C HIS A 42 7.72 -8.10 5.40
N ASP A 43 7.86 -7.69 6.65
CA ASP A 43 8.38 -8.53 7.73
C ASP A 43 7.51 -9.78 7.96
N GLU A 44 6.19 -9.61 7.94
CA GLU A 44 5.23 -10.71 8.10
C GLU A 44 5.27 -11.72 6.94
N VAL A 45 5.45 -11.25 5.70
CA VAL A 45 5.41 -12.09 4.50
C VAL A 45 6.78 -12.69 4.16
N THR A 46 7.88 -11.99 4.45
CA THR A 46 9.25 -12.46 4.19
C THR A 46 9.85 -13.28 5.31
N ALA A 47 9.20 -13.38 6.47
CA ALA A 47 9.55 -14.35 7.49
C ALA A 47 9.61 -15.76 6.87
N LYS A 48 10.82 -16.18 6.47
CA LYS A 48 11.06 -17.45 5.79
C LYS A 48 10.66 -18.58 6.72
N LYS A 49 9.49 -19.16 6.46
CA LYS A 49 9.12 -20.45 7.02
C LYS A 49 9.43 -21.52 5.99
N ASN A 50 10.08 -22.60 6.42
CA ASN A 50 10.19 -23.81 5.60
C ASN A 50 8.79 -24.38 5.40
N VAL A 51 8.16 -24.04 4.27
CA VAL A 51 6.79 -24.46 3.96
C VAL A 51 6.71 -25.97 3.72
N ASP A 52 7.83 -26.60 3.36
CA ASP A 52 7.92 -28.03 3.10
C ASP A 52 7.71 -28.89 4.35
N ASP A 53 8.11 -28.37 5.53
CA ASP A 53 7.99 -29.07 6.82
C ASP A 53 6.66 -28.80 7.54
N MET A 54 5.81 -27.92 6.98
CA MET A 54 4.56 -27.50 7.63
C MET A 54 3.44 -28.52 7.41
N THR A 55 2.70 -28.81 8.48
CA THR A 55 1.43 -29.55 8.43
C THR A 55 0.37 -28.78 7.63
N ALA A 56 -0.69 -29.47 7.20
CA ALA A 56 -1.81 -28.83 6.50
C ALA A 56 -2.44 -27.68 7.32
N ALA A 57 -2.60 -27.87 8.63
CA ALA A 57 -3.14 -26.85 9.53
C ALA A 57 -2.23 -25.63 9.65
N GLU A 58 -0.91 -25.82 9.67
CA GLU A 58 0.05 -24.71 9.71
C GLU A 58 0.08 -23.95 8.38
N LYS A 59 -0.09 -24.64 7.25
CA LYS A 59 -0.20 -24.01 5.93
C LYS A 59 -1.46 -23.15 5.82
N GLU A 60 -2.59 -23.65 6.31
CA GLU A 60 -3.84 -22.90 6.36
C GLU A 60 -3.71 -21.64 7.23
N GLN A 61 -3.13 -21.75 8.43
CA GLN A 61 -2.85 -20.59 9.29
C GLN A 61 -1.89 -19.57 8.64
N LEU A 62 -0.93 -20.03 7.84
CA LEU A 62 -0.03 -19.16 7.11
C LEU A 62 -0.77 -18.40 6.00
N GLU A 63 -1.68 -19.07 5.29
CA GLU A 63 -2.51 -18.43 4.28
C GLU A 63 -3.45 -17.39 4.90
N GLU A 64 -4.13 -17.72 6.01
CA GLU A 64 -4.98 -16.77 6.74
C GLU A 64 -4.21 -15.53 7.20
N LYS A 65 -2.97 -15.71 7.66
CA LYS A 65 -2.09 -14.59 8.03
C LYS A 65 -1.77 -13.71 6.83
N ARG A 66 -1.42 -14.31 5.69
CA ARG A 66 -1.17 -13.56 4.44
C ARG A 66 -2.40 -12.79 4.00
N TRP A 67 -3.58 -13.42 4.05
CA TRP A 67 -4.86 -12.77 3.76
C TRP A 67 -5.11 -11.56 4.66
N THR A 68 -4.91 -11.74 5.96
CA THR A 68 -5.09 -10.68 6.96
C THR A 68 -4.09 -9.54 6.77
N ALA A 69 -2.86 -9.85 6.37
CA ALA A 69 -1.83 -8.86 6.06
C ALA A 69 -2.19 -8.04 4.81
N VAL A 70 -2.60 -8.70 3.72
CA VAL A 70 -3.06 -8.03 2.50
C VAL A 70 -4.28 -7.17 2.77
N LYS A 71 -5.26 -7.68 3.53
CA LYS A 71 -6.45 -6.92 3.92
C LYS A 71 -6.09 -5.61 4.63
N ARG A 72 -5.22 -5.69 5.64
CA ARG A 72 -4.76 -4.50 6.39
C ARG A 72 -4.11 -3.46 5.48
N VAL A 73 -3.28 -3.89 4.51
CA VAL A 73 -2.67 -2.97 3.55
C VAL A 73 -3.74 -2.32 2.68
N LEU A 74 -4.61 -3.10 2.04
CA LEU A 74 -5.59 -2.56 1.12
C LEU A 74 -6.58 -1.61 1.81
N GLU A 75 -7.06 -1.97 3.00
CA GLU A 75 -7.98 -1.11 3.75
C GLU A 75 -7.31 0.15 4.28
N LEU A 76 -5.99 0.13 4.55
CA LEU A 76 -5.26 1.35 4.92
C LEU A 76 -5.17 2.35 3.75
N PHE A 77 -4.94 1.85 2.53
CA PHE A 77 -4.77 2.70 1.35
C PHE A 77 -6.11 3.17 0.75
N PHE A 78 -7.09 2.28 0.71
CA PHE A 78 -8.33 2.50 -0.03
C PHE A 78 -9.55 2.72 0.89
N GLY A 79 -9.42 2.46 2.19
CA GLY A 79 -10.49 2.60 3.18
C GLY A 79 -11.07 1.26 3.64
N GLU A 80 -11.72 1.29 4.80
CA GLU A 80 -12.35 0.10 5.40
C GLU A 80 -13.40 -0.53 4.46
N GLY A 81 -13.42 -1.86 4.37
CA GLY A 81 -14.39 -2.59 3.55
C GLY A 81 -14.07 -2.67 2.06
N THR A 82 -12.97 -2.05 1.60
CA THR A 82 -12.57 -2.11 0.19
C THR A 82 -11.96 -3.45 -0.22
N PHE A 83 -11.45 -4.21 0.74
CA PHE A 83 -10.80 -5.50 0.49
C PHE A 83 -11.68 -6.46 -0.32
N ASP A 84 -12.96 -6.62 0.05
CA ASP A 84 -13.87 -7.56 -0.64
C ASP A 84 -14.20 -7.10 -2.06
N ALA A 85 -14.33 -5.78 -2.26
CA ALA A 85 -14.57 -5.19 -3.58
C ALA A 85 -13.37 -5.42 -4.51
N ILE A 86 -12.15 -5.17 -4.01
CA ILE A 86 -10.90 -5.38 -4.73
C ILE A 86 -10.67 -6.89 -4.98
N TYR A 87 -11.02 -7.75 -4.01
CA TYR A 87 -10.94 -9.19 -4.18
C TYR A 87 -11.88 -9.72 -5.26
N SER A 88 -13.10 -9.19 -5.32
CA SER A 88 -14.05 -9.51 -6.38
C SER A 88 -13.55 -9.03 -7.75
N ALA A 89 -13.07 -7.78 -7.82
CA ALA A 89 -12.51 -7.18 -9.05
C ALA A 89 -11.25 -7.90 -9.56
N SER A 90 -10.45 -8.47 -8.65
CA SER A 90 -9.24 -9.22 -8.98
C SER A 90 -9.51 -10.67 -9.44
N GLY A 91 -10.79 -11.03 -9.66
CA GLY A 91 -11.19 -12.37 -10.06
C GLY A 91 -11.01 -13.41 -8.96
N LYS A 92 -11.09 -12.97 -7.69
CA LYS A 92 -10.90 -13.81 -6.50
C LYS A 92 -9.50 -14.44 -6.41
N SER A 93 -8.47 -13.73 -6.89
CA SER A 93 -7.09 -14.22 -6.93
C SER A 93 -6.18 -13.50 -5.93
N MET A 94 -5.64 -14.24 -4.96
CA MET A 94 -4.65 -13.71 -4.02
C MET A 94 -3.38 -13.19 -4.72
N ILE A 95 -3.00 -13.80 -5.85
CA ILE A 95 -1.86 -13.35 -6.65
C ILE A 95 -2.12 -11.95 -7.21
N GLN A 96 -3.34 -11.68 -7.68
CA GLN A 96 -3.70 -10.36 -8.16
C GLN A 96 -3.79 -9.33 -7.02
N MET A 97 -4.26 -9.73 -5.84
CA MET A 97 -4.24 -8.88 -4.65
C MET A 97 -2.80 -8.48 -4.26
N MET A 98 -1.86 -9.43 -4.34
CA MET A 98 -0.43 -9.15 -4.12
C MET A 98 0.13 -8.20 -5.17
N ASN A 99 -0.33 -8.25 -6.43
CA ASN A 99 0.09 -7.29 -7.45
C ASN A 99 -0.36 -5.86 -7.09
N VAL A 100 -1.56 -5.70 -6.54
CA VAL A 100 -2.04 -4.39 -6.05
C VAL A 100 -1.13 -3.89 -4.91
N VAL A 101 -0.81 -4.74 -3.94
CA VAL A 101 0.11 -4.38 -2.85
C VAL A 101 1.50 -4.00 -3.37
N ASN A 102 2.02 -4.71 -4.37
CA ASN A 102 3.30 -4.37 -5.00
C ASN A 102 3.24 -3.01 -5.71
N ALA A 103 2.16 -2.72 -6.44
CA ALA A 103 1.96 -1.42 -7.08
C ALA A 103 1.91 -0.28 -6.04
N LEU A 104 1.20 -0.48 -4.92
CA LEU A 104 1.18 0.46 -3.81
C LEU A 104 2.58 0.67 -3.21
N THR A 105 3.35 -0.41 -3.06
CA THR A 105 4.72 -0.34 -2.53
C THR A 105 5.62 0.49 -3.41
N SER A 106 5.62 0.23 -4.73
CA SER A 106 6.39 1.02 -5.69
C SER A 106 5.95 2.49 -5.71
N TRP A 107 4.65 2.75 -5.61
CA TRP A 107 4.11 4.09 -5.57
C TRP A 107 4.56 4.87 -4.32
N VAL A 108 4.48 4.27 -3.13
CA VAL A 108 4.98 4.91 -1.89
C VAL A 108 6.47 5.20 -2.00
N GLN A 109 7.26 4.26 -2.51
CA GLN A 109 8.70 4.46 -2.68
C GLN A 109 9.03 5.64 -3.61
N ASP A 110 8.30 5.79 -4.72
CA ASP A 110 8.47 6.91 -5.64
C ASP A 110 8.11 8.24 -4.96
N ARG A 111 6.98 8.30 -4.25
CA ARG A 111 6.55 9.51 -3.53
C ARG A 111 7.50 9.89 -2.40
N MET A 112 8.08 8.92 -1.69
CA MET A 112 9.06 9.14 -0.62
C MET A 112 10.41 9.66 -1.15
N GLN A 113 10.90 9.17 -2.29
CA GLN A 113 12.12 9.70 -2.92
C GLN A 113 12.01 11.17 -3.32
N VAL A 114 10.80 11.63 -3.67
CA VAL A 114 10.51 13.04 -3.93
C VAL A 114 10.47 13.85 -2.62
N SER A 115 10.09 13.24 -1.50
CA SER A 115 10.13 13.87 -0.17
C SER A 115 11.55 14.06 0.35
N ASP A 116 12.41 13.04 0.26
CA ASP A 116 13.82 13.13 0.68
C ASP A 116 14.59 14.22 -0.07
N LYS A 117 14.26 14.43 -1.35
CA LYS A 117 14.82 15.56 -2.13
C LYS A 117 14.35 16.92 -1.63
N ARG A 118 13.14 17.03 -1.05
CA ARG A 118 12.64 18.28 -0.46
C ARG A 118 13.32 18.59 0.88
N ASP A 119 13.56 17.57 1.70
CA ASP A 119 14.29 17.70 2.98
C ASP A 119 15.76 18.11 2.78
N TYR A 120 16.35 17.81 1.62
CA TYR A 120 17.68 18.32 1.27
C TYR A 120 17.73 19.86 1.19
N TYR A 121 16.63 20.52 0.81
CA TYR A 121 16.59 21.99 0.69
C TYR A 121 16.31 22.71 2.02
N THR A 122 15.90 21.99 3.06
CA THR A 122 15.55 22.58 4.37
C THR A 122 16.61 22.34 5.44
N LYS A 123 17.61 21.49 5.18
CA LYS A 123 18.82 21.40 6.03
C LYS A 123 19.71 22.63 5.80
N THR A 124 19.49 23.66 6.62
CA THR A 124 20.39 24.81 6.81
C THR A 124 21.26 24.58 8.03
#